data_AF-H6LKN4-F1
#
_entry.id   AF-H6LKN4-F1
#
_cell.length_a   1.000
_cell.length_b   1.000
_cell.length_c   1.000
_cell.angle_alpha   90.00
_cell.angle_beta   90.00
_cell.angle_gamma   90.00
#
_symmetry.space_group_name_H-M   'P 1'
#
loop_
_entity.id
_entity.type
_entity.pdbx_description
1 polymer ?
#
loop_
_entity_poly.entity_id
_entity_poly.type
_entity_poly.pdbx_seq_one_letter_code
_entity_poly.pdbx_strand_id
1 'polypeptide(L)'
;MYKLPERGEKVMNKKILKSFLIGSLLIAGLILVVSGCGKKEVSTDPLNLYNKVQLGMLKEDAEKALEVEPATKGKGFNYVDENTGYGVTVDYDENSVVVFKSLYVPDDSYLDGLSRGTVTAEQVNSLSEGMSYDEVQTALGGVEGIEVNCAKNKKDEANPYSVMAWVNPDHSVAYITFLGIKGTVKTFEFRQP
;
A
#
# COMPACT_ATOMS: atom_id res chain seq x y z
N MET A 1 33.85 54.90 33.01
CA MET A 1 33.77 53.57 33.66
C MET A 1 32.75 53.67 34.78
N TYR A 2 31.55 53.13 34.57
CA TYR A 2 30.47 53.17 35.55
C TYR A 2 30.70 52.19 36.70
N LYS A 3 30.22 52.56 37.89
CA LYS A 3 30.40 51.90 39.20
C LYS A 3 29.02 51.51 39.76
N LEU A 4 29.01 50.51 40.67
CA LEU A 4 27.96 50.04 41.61
C LEU A 4 27.10 48.82 41.18
N PRO A 5 26.47 48.05 42.11
CA PRO A 5 27.06 47.38 43.28
C PRO A 5 26.43 46.00 43.65
N GLU A 6 27.13 45.31 44.57
CA GLU A 6 26.73 44.49 45.73
C GLU A 6 25.61 43.42 45.73
N ARG A 7 26.00 42.29 46.35
CA ARG A 7 25.21 41.14 46.79
C ARG A 7 24.59 41.46 48.16
N GLY A 8 23.27 41.32 48.30
CA GLY A 8 22.55 41.36 49.58
C GLY A 8 21.34 40.42 49.55
N GLU A 9 21.37 39.39 50.38
CA GLU A 9 20.22 38.52 50.68
C GLU A 9 19.10 39.29 51.37
N LYS A 10 17.83 38.97 51.05
CA LYS A 10 16.84 38.66 52.10
C LYS A 10 15.48 38.12 51.60
N VAL A 11 14.98 37.21 52.43
CA VAL A 11 13.58 36.78 52.67
C VAL A 11 13.00 35.67 51.80
N MET A 12 13.09 34.47 52.37
CA MET A 12 12.19 33.33 52.17
C MET A 12 10.85 33.62 52.85
N ASN A 13 9.70 33.56 52.16
CA ASN A 13 8.53 32.80 52.65
C ASN A 13 7.39 32.63 51.64
N LYS A 14 7.03 31.36 51.44
CA LYS A 14 5.71 30.77 51.15
C LYS A 14 4.73 31.55 50.26
N LYS A 15 4.46 30.99 49.08
CA LYS A 15 3.11 30.54 48.72
C LYS A 15 3.17 29.37 47.71
N ILE A 16 2.58 28.27 48.16
CA ILE A 16 2.25 27.05 47.43
C ILE A 16 1.43 27.38 46.19
N LEU A 17 1.80 26.88 45.01
CA LEU A 17 0.81 26.48 44.00
C LEU A 17 1.38 25.57 42.89
N LYS A 18 0.95 24.31 42.94
CA LYS A 18 0.59 23.42 41.82
C LYS A 18 1.70 22.82 40.93
N SER A 19 2.15 21.65 41.38
CA SER A 19 2.07 20.38 40.65
C SER A 19 2.39 20.37 39.16
N PHE A 20 3.66 20.11 38.82
CA PHE A 20 4.01 19.38 37.61
C PHE A 20 3.95 17.88 37.93
N LEU A 21 2.80 17.26 37.69
CA LEU A 21 2.71 15.82 37.57
C LEU A 21 3.25 15.45 36.19
N ILE A 22 4.45 14.87 36.18
CA ILE A 22 4.96 14.03 35.11
C ILE A 22 4.04 12.81 35.09
N GLY A 23 2.96 12.92 34.32
CA GLY A 23 2.06 11.82 34.02
C GLY A 23 2.68 10.95 32.95
N SER A 24 3.59 10.07 33.37
CA SER A 24 3.87 8.82 32.68
C SER A 24 2.57 8.01 32.65
N LEU A 25 1.75 8.24 31.63
CA LEU A 25 0.62 7.37 31.33
C LEU A 25 1.21 6.12 30.67
N LEU A 26 1.68 5.21 31.52
CA LEU A 26 1.67 3.79 31.23
C LEU A 26 0.21 3.46 30.89
N ILE A 27 -0.12 3.40 29.60
CA ILE A 27 -1.31 2.69 29.17
C ILE A 27 -0.99 1.22 29.41
N ALA A 28 -1.32 0.78 30.62
CA ALA A 28 -1.60 -0.61 30.91
C ALA A 28 -2.80 -0.97 30.03
N GLY A 29 -2.51 -1.36 28.79
CA GLY A 29 -3.46 -2.04 27.93
C GLY A 29 -3.86 -3.31 28.65
N LEU A 30 -5.09 -3.31 29.15
CA LEU A 30 -5.77 -4.47 29.67
C LEU A 30 -5.61 -5.61 28.66
N ILE A 31 -4.70 -6.55 28.95
CA ILE A 31 -4.64 -7.82 28.22
C ILE A 31 -5.87 -8.59 28.68
N LEU A 32 -7.00 -8.34 28.01
CA LEU A 32 -8.08 -9.29 27.93
C LEU A 32 -7.56 -10.45 27.07
N VAL A 33 -6.93 -11.43 27.72
CA VAL A 33 -6.76 -12.77 27.15
C VAL A 33 -8.16 -13.40 27.12
N VAL A 34 -9.01 -12.93 26.21
CA VAL A 34 -10.15 -13.71 25.79
C VAL A 34 -9.54 -14.88 25.02
N SER A 35 -9.41 -16.01 25.72
CA SER A 35 -9.28 -17.33 25.11
C SER A 35 -10.59 -17.64 24.39
N GLY A 36 -10.90 -16.84 23.38
CA GLY A 36 -11.88 -17.16 22.37
C GLY A 36 -11.12 -17.96 21.32
N CYS A 37 -11.55 -19.20 21.11
CA CYS A 37 -11.34 -19.91 19.87
C CYS A 37 -12.11 -19.15 18.77
N GLY A 38 -11.68 -17.91 18.50
CA GLY A 38 -12.18 -17.10 17.40
C GLY A 38 -11.60 -17.74 16.16
N LYS A 39 -12.46 -18.32 15.34
CA LYS A 39 -12.08 -18.67 13.97
C LYS A 39 -11.45 -17.40 13.39
N LYS A 40 -10.15 -17.45 13.05
CA LYS A 40 -9.46 -16.37 12.32
C LYS A 40 -10.39 -16.07 11.14
N GLU A 41 -10.92 -14.86 11.06
CA GLU A 41 -11.80 -14.47 9.97
C GLU A 41 -10.99 -14.62 8.67
N VAL A 42 -11.46 -15.49 7.80
CA VAL A 42 -10.77 -15.81 6.55
C VAL A 42 -11.15 -14.74 5.54
N SER A 43 -10.16 -14.02 5.02
CA SER A 43 -10.40 -13.01 3.99
C SER A 43 -10.84 -13.67 2.69
N THR A 44 -11.83 -13.09 2.03
CA THR A 44 -12.26 -13.45 0.68
C THR A 44 -11.83 -12.40 -0.35
N ASP A 45 -11.05 -11.39 0.05
CA ASP A 45 -10.57 -10.32 -0.83
C ASP A 45 -9.37 -10.81 -1.66
N PRO A 46 -9.46 -10.82 -3.01
CA PRO A 46 -8.33 -11.13 -3.89
C PRO A 46 -7.08 -10.27 -3.65
N LEU A 47 -7.25 -9.06 -3.09
CA LEU A 47 -6.17 -8.12 -2.85
C LEU A 47 -5.61 -8.18 -1.41
N ASN A 48 -6.07 -9.12 -0.58
CA ASN A 48 -5.74 -9.23 0.84
C ASN A 48 -4.21 -9.20 1.09
N LEU A 49 -3.45 -10.05 0.38
CA LEU A 49 -1.99 -10.08 0.52
C LEU A 49 -1.31 -8.94 -0.25
N TYR A 50 -1.80 -8.61 -1.45
CA TYR A 50 -1.25 -7.54 -2.28
C TYR A 50 -1.20 -6.20 -1.55
N ASN A 51 -2.27 -5.82 -0.86
CA ASN A 51 -2.39 -4.52 -0.19
C ASN A 51 -1.50 -4.36 1.05
N LYS A 52 -0.95 -5.47 1.58
CA LYS A 52 -0.06 -5.44 2.76
C LYS A 52 1.37 -5.06 2.41
N VAL A 53 1.78 -5.22 1.15
CA VAL A 53 3.16 -4.96 0.69
C VAL A 53 3.24 -3.60 0.00
N GLN A 54 4.29 -2.84 0.29
CA GLN A 54 4.56 -1.55 -0.34
C GLN A 54 6.02 -1.49 -0.82
N LEU A 55 6.28 -0.70 -1.87
CA LEU A 55 7.65 -0.40 -2.29
C LEU A 55 8.40 0.26 -1.12
N GLY A 56 9.69 -0.08 -0.97
CA GLY A 56 10.52 0.45 0.11
C GLY A 56 10.39 -0.28 1.45
N MET A 57 9.43 -1.20 1.60
CA MET A 57 9.32 -2.04 2.79
C MET A 57 10.51 -3.01 2.89
N LEU A 58 11.02 -3.26 4.10
CA LEU A 58 12.01 -4.32 4.33
C LEU A 58 11.36 -5.69 4.16
N LYS A 59 12.13 -6.67 3.71
CA LYS A 59 11.68 -8.05 3.54
C LYS A 59 11.06 -8.63 4.82
N GLU A 60 11.72 -8.44 5.95
CA GLU A 60 11.24 -8.92 7.26
C GLU A 60 9.87 -8.31 7.62
N ASP A 61 9.69 -7.01 7.40
CA ASP A 61 8.42 -6.33 7.66
C ASP A 61 7.30 -6.81 6.73
N ALA A 62 7.64 -7.02 5.45
CA ALA A 62 6.70 -7.56 4.46
C ALA A 62 6.26 -8.99 4.84
N GLU A 63 7.21 -9.88 5.13
CA GLU A 63 6.93 -11.27 5.52
C GLU A 63 6.11 -11.34 6.81
N LYS A 64 6.42 -10.48 7.79
CA LYS A 64 5.64 -10.35 9.03
C LYS A 64 4.21 -9.89 8.78
N ALA A 65 3.98 -8.97 7.84
CA ALA A 65 2.63 -8.51 7.51
C ALA A 65 1.82 -9.58 6.74
N LEU A 66 2.51 -10.32 5.87
CA LEU A 66 1.90 -11.33 5.01
C LEU A 66 1.44 -12.56 5.81
N GLU A 67 2.20 -12.98 6.83
CA GLU A 67 1.91 -14.16 7.66
C GLU A 67 1.75 -15.46 6.84
N VAL A 68 2.38 -15.53 5.67
CA VAL A 68 2.39 -16.71 4.79
C VAL A 68 3.80 -17.00 4.29
N GLU A 69 4.15 -18.27 4.16
CA GLU A 69 5.46 -18.69 3.65
C GLU A 69 5.54 -18.48 2.13
N PRO A 70 6.67 -17.97 1.60
CA PRO A 70 6.82 -17.77 0.17
C PRO A 70 7.01 -19.09 -0.58
N ALA A 71 6.36 -19.22 -1.74
CA ALA A 71 6.69 -20.19 -2.76
C ALA A 71 7.67 -19.59 -3.77
N THR A 72 8.89 -20.12 -3.86
CA THR A 72 9.91 -19.72 -4.84
C THR A 72 9.73 -20.40 -6.20
N LYS A 73 8.51 -20.31 -6.76
CA LYS A 73 8.22 -20.77 -8.13
C LYS A 73 8.25 -19.59 -9.09
N GLY A 74 9.30 -19.46 -9.92
CA GLY A 74 9.38 -18.46 -10.99
C GLY A 74 10.25 -17.25 -10.67
N LYS A 75 9.83 -16.05 -11.11
CA LYS A 75 10.52 -14.77 -10.81
C LYS A 75 9.94 -14.19 -9.52
N GLY A 76 10.79 -13.85 -8.56
CA GLY A 76 10.40 -13.28 -7.27
C GLY A 76 9.92 -14.27 -6.22
N PHE A 77 9.45 -13.75 -5.09
CA PHE A 77 8.85 -14.50 -3.99
C PHE A 77 7.33 -14.41 -4.10
N ASN A 78 6.64 -15.54 -4.27
CA ASN A 78 5.18 -15.57 -4.32
C ASN A 78 4.61 -15.90 -2.95
N TYR A 79 3.73 -15.04 -2.46
CA TYR A 79 2.99 -15.22 -1.22
C TYR A 79 1.53 -15.40 -1.58
N VAL A 80 0.99 -16.60 -1.37
CA VAL A 80 -0.33 -16.99 -1.85
C VAL A 80 -1.26 -17.20 -0.66
N ASP A 81 -2.46 -16.62 -0.75
CA ASP A 81 -3.54 -16.84 0.20
C ASP A 81 -4.21 -18.18 -0.16
N GLU A 82 -4.07 -19.19 0.70
CA GLU A 82 -4.64 -20.51 0.46
C GLU A 82 -6.17 -20.50 0.32
N ASN A 83 -6.83 -19.45 0.84
CA ASN A 83 -8.30 -19.37 0.83
C ASN A 83 -8.85 -18.85 -0.48
N THR A 84 -8.14 -17.91 -1.13
CA THR A 84 -8.60 -17.25 -2.35
C THR A 84 -7.82 -17.70 -3.58
N GLY A 85 -6.61 -18.24 -3.40
CA GLY A 85 -5.66 -18.56 -4.47
C GLY A 85 -4.91 -17.34 -5.02
N TYR A 86 -5.32 -16.11 -4.69
CA TYR A 86 -4.61 -14.89 -5.05
C TYR A 86 -3.44 -14.64 -4.11
N GLY A 87 -2.58 -13.70 -4.48
CA GLY A 87 -1.45 -13.36 -3.66
C GLY A 87 -0.67 -12.16 -4.14
N VAL A 88 0.60 -12.13 -3.79
CA VAL A 88 1.54 -11.13 -4.27
C VAL A 88 2.88 -11.76 -4.60
N THR A 89 3.41 -11.41 -5.76
CA THR A 89 4.79 -11.66 -6.14
C THR A 89 5.62 -10.44 -5.75
N VAL A 90 6.73 -10.64 -5.04
CA VAL A 90 7.60 -9.56 -4.56
C VAL A 90 9.04 -9.79 -4.98
N ASP A 91 9.69 -8.78 -5.56
CA ASP A 91 11.14 -8.75 -5.72
C ASP A 91 11.78 -7.80 -4.72
N TYR A 92 12.91 -8.22 -4.18
CA TYR A 92 13.73 -7.45 -3.26
C TYR A 92 15.07 -7.10 -3.91
N ASP A 93 15.64 -5.96 -3.56
CA ASP A 93 17.01 -5.61 -3.93
C ASP A 93 18.06 -6.24 -2.99
N GLU A 94 19.33 -5.88 -3.20
CA GLU A 94 20.47 -6.36 -2.40
C GLU A 94 20.39 -5.97 -0.91
N ASN A 95 19.63 -4.93 -0.57
CA ASN A 95 19.40 -4.49 0.80
C ASN A 95 18.14 -5.11 1.40
N SER A 96 17.56 -6.10 0.73
CA SER A 96 16.31 -6.75 1.13
C SER A 96 15.12 -5.78 1.19
N VAL A 97 15.09 -4.78 0.31
CA VAL A 97 14.01 -3.80 0.20
C VAL A 97 13.10 -4.15 -0.98
N VAL A 98 11.79 -4.07 -0.79
CA VAL A 98 10.80 -4.29 -1.86
C VAL A 98 11.00 -3.26 -2.98
N VAL A 99 11.33 -3.75 -4.18
CA VAL A 99 11.49 -2.92 -5.39
C VAL A 99 10.47 -3.22 -6.48
N PHE A 100 9.73 -4.31 -6.33
CA PHE A 100 8.64 -4.69 -7.23
C PHE A 100 7.61 -5.50 -6.47
N LYS A 101 6.34 -5.27 -6.80
CA LYS A 101 5.22 -6.11 -6.40
C LYS A 101 4.27 -6.30 -7.58
N SER A 102 3.71 -7.50 -7.70
CA SER A 102 2.66 -7.82 -8.69
C SER A 102 1.58 -8.65 -8.03
N LEU A 103 0.33 -8.43 -8.42
CA LEU A 103 -0.77 -9.30 -8.03
C LEU A 103 -0.47 -10.70 -8.57
N TYR A 104 -0.45 -11.68 -7.69
CA TYR A 104 -0.41 -13.08 -8.08
C TYR A 104 -1.85 -13.54 -8.32
N VAL A 105 -2.12 -13.99 -9.55
CA VAL A 105 -3.38 -14.61 -9.93
C VAL A 105 -3.13 -16.10 -10.14
N PRO A 106 -4.00 -16.99 -9.63
CA PRO A 106 -3.78 -18.43 -9.72
C PRO A 106 -3.89 -18.95 -11.17
N ASP A 107 -4.84 -18.43 -11.96
CA ASP A 107 -4.97 -18.62 -13.41
C ASP A 107 -5.91 -17.57 -14.04
N ASP A 108 -6.07 -17.58 -15.37
CA ASP A 108 -6.86 -16.58 -16.13
C ASP A 108 -8.37 -16.61 -15.81
N SER A 109 -8.90 -17.72 -15.28
CA SER A 109 -10.31 -17.81 -14.88
C SER A 109 -10.63 -17.02 -13.61
N TYR A 110 -9.60 -16.55 -12.90
CA TYR A 110 -9.72 -15.76 -11.66
C TYR A 110 -9.77 -14.24 -11.90
N LEU A 111 -10.04 -13.78 -13.12
CA LEU A 111 -10.32 -12.37 -13.36
C LEU A 111 -11.70 -11.94 -12.80
N ASP A 112 -12.63 -12.89 -12.59
CA ASP A 112 -13.97 -12.62 -12.05
C ASP A 112 -13.94 -11.90 -10.69
N GLY A 113 -13.03 -12.31 -9.80
CA GLY A 113 -12.86 -11.68 -8.48
C GLY A 113 -12.34 -10.23 -8.55
N LEU A 114 -11.83 -9.81 -9.70
CA LEU A 114 -11.29 -8.47 -9.95
C LEU A 114 -12.23 -7.59 -10.78
N SER A 115 -13.33 -8.14 -11.30
CA SER A 115 -14.27 -7.39 -12.14
C SER A 115 -15.01 -6.33 -11.32
N ARG A 116 -14.94 -5.07 -11.77
CA ARG A 116 -15.53 -3.90 -11.05
C ARG A 116 -16.42 -3.01 -11.92
N GLY A 117 -16.57 -3.35 -13.19
CA GLY A 117 -17.33 -2.56 -14.15
C GLY A 117 -16.99 -2.96 -15.58
N THR A 118 -17.45 -2.18 -16.54
CA THR A 118 -17.14 -2.40 -17.96
C THR A 118 -16.50 -1.15 -18.53
N VAL A 119 -15.33 -1.30 -19.14
CA VAL A 119 -14.65 -0.27 -19.94
C VAL A 119 -14.48 -0.77 -21.38
N THR A 120 -14.63 0.09 -22.37
CA THR A 120 -14.51 -0.30 -23.78
C THR A 120 -13.15 0.04 -24.37
N ALA A 121 -12.80 -0.63 -25.46
CA ALA A 121 -11.59 -0.30 -26.23
C ALA A 121 -11.60 1.17 -26.70
N GLU A 122 -12.75 1.71 -27.10
CA GLU A 122 -12.88 3.11 -27.52
C GLU A 122 -12.57 4.09 -26.38
N GLN A 123 -13.05 3.79 -25.16
CA GLN A 123 -12.75 4.62 -23.99
C GLN A 123 -11.25 4.60 -23.68
N VAL A 124 -10.60 3.43 -23.71
CA VAL A 124 -9.16 3.31 -23.46
C VAL A 124 -8.34 3.98 -24.56
N ASN A 125 -8.74 3.84 -25.83
CA ASN A 125 -8.06 4.48 -26.95
C ASN A 125 -8.25 6.01 -26.99
N SER A 126 -9.17 6.56 -26.20
CA SER A 126 -9.35 8.01 -26.04
C SER A 126 -8.36 8.63 -25.03
N LEU A 127 -7.66 7.80 -24.26
CA LEU A 127 -6.67 8.26 -23.29
C LEU A 127 -5.43 8.84 -23.98
N SER A 128 -4.63 9.58 -23.22
CA SER A 128 -3.38 10.17 -23.70
C SER A 128 -2.33 10.17 -22.59
N GLU A 129 -1.05 10.07 -22.98
CA GLU A 129 0.06 10.24 -22.06
C GLU A 129 -0.04 11.59 -21.34
N GLY A 130 0.26 11.59 -20.04
CA GLY A 130 0.21 12.77 -19.18
C GLY A 130 -1.15 13.02 -18.50
N MET A 131 -2.23 12.34 -18.91
CA MET A 131 -3.52 12.43 -18.20
C MET A 131 -3.36 12.03 -16.73
N SER A 132 -3.98 12.78 -15.83
CA SER A 132 -4.08 12.43 -14.40
C SER A 132 -5.00 11.23 -14.18
N TYR A 133 -4.87 10.59 -13.02
CA TYR A 133 -5.77 9.49 -12.64
C TYR A 133 -7.25 9.89 -12.62
N ASP A 134 -7.59 11.10 -12.17
CA ASP A 134 -8.97 11.58 -12.13
C ASP A 134 -9.56 11.78 -13.54
N GLU A 135 -8.74 12.25 -14.50
CA GLU A 135 -9.12 12.35 -15.91
C GLU A 135 -9.35 10.96 -16.52
N VAL A 136 -8.49 9.98 -16.20
CA VAL A 136 -8.68 8.59 -16.60
C VAL A 136 -9.98 8.02 -16.04
N GLN A 137 -10.24 8.19 -14.73
CA GLN A 137 -11.48 7.72 -14.13
C GLN A 137 -12.70 8.32 -14.84
N THR A 138 -12.66 9.62 -15.13
CA THR A 138 -13.73 10.31 -15.87
C THR A 138 -13.92 9.71 -17.27
N ALA A 139 -12.83 9.50 -18.02
CA ALA A 139 -12.87 8.92 -19.37
C ALA A 139 -13.39 7.47 -19.37
N LEU A 140 -13.08 6.71 -18.31
CA LEU A 140 -13.49 5.32 -18.13
C LEU A 140 -14.83 5.17 -17.37
N GLY A 141 -15.65 6.21 -17.32
CA GLY A 141 -17.02 6.13 -16.78
C GLY A 141 -17.12 6.12 -15.25
N GLY A 142 -16.10 6.63 -14.56
CA GLY A 142 -16.06 6.77 -13.10
C GLY A 142 -15.65 5.49 -12.35
N VAL A 143 -15.22 4.44 -13.06
CA VAL A 143 -14.81 3.17 -12.46
C VAL A 143 -13.39 3.28 -11.91
N GLU A 144 -13.17 2.83 -10.67
CA GLU A 144 -11.82 2.73 -10.10
C GLU A 144 -11.05 1.53 -10.67
N GLY A 145 -9.81 1.78 -11.09
CA GLY A 145 -8.91 0.70 -11.47
C GLY A 145 -8.34 -0.02 -10.24
N ILE A 146 -7.84 -1.23 -10.46
CA ILE A 146 -7.16 -2.04 -9.45
C ILE A 146 -5.67 -1.96 -9.70
N GLU A 147 -4.87 -1.55 -8.73
CA GLU A 147 -3.42 -1.69 -8.87
C GLU A 147 -3.05 -3.18 -8.88
N VAL A 148 -2.46 -3.63 -9.99
CA VAL A 148 -2.04 -5.03 -10.19
C VAL A 148 -0.52 -5.17 -10.24
N ASN A 149 0.20 -4.06 -10.37
CA ASN A 149 1.64 -4.03 -10.38
C ASN A 149 2.18 -2.69 -9.87
N CYS A 150 3.29 -2.72 -9.14
CA CYS A 150 4.01 -1.52 -8.75
C CYS A 150 5.52 -1.80 -8.73
N ALA A 151 6.31 -0.93 -9.37
CA ALA A 151 7.75 -1.11 -9.54
C ALA A 151 8.53 0.17 -9.25
N LYS A 152 9.66 0.04 -8.55
CA LYS A 152 10.59 1.14 -8.31
C LYS A 152 11.11 1.69 -9.64
N ASN A 153 10.94 2.99 -9.84
CA ASN A 153 11.52 3.68 -10.98
C ASN A 153 12.95 4.16 -10.64
N LYS A 154 13.95 3.47 -11.17
CA LYS A 154 15.37 3.79 -10.91
C LYS A 154 15.81 5.17 -11.42
N LYS A 155 15.05 5.80 -12.31
CA LYS A 155 15.36 7.13 -12.85
C LYS A 155 14.71 8.25 -12.05
N ASP A 156 13.65 7.95 -11.31
CA ASP A 156 12.88 8.89 -10.51
C ASP A 156 12.16 8.14 -9.39
N GLU A 157 12.79 8.05 -8.23
CA GLU A 157 12.28 7.25 -7.10
C GLU A 157 10.96 7.79 -6.54
N ALA A 158 10.64 9.07 -6.75
CA ALA A 158 9.39 9.67 -6.32
C ALA A 158 8.20 9.23 -7.20
N ASN A 159 8.47 8.77 -8.42
CA ASN A 159 7.46 8.37 -9.39
C ASN A 159 7.65 6.92 -9.82
N PRO A 160 7.26 5.93 -8.98
CA PRO A 160 7.27 4.52 -9.36
C PRO A 160 6.37 4.26 -10.57
N TYR A 161 6.58 3.13 -11.24
CA TYR A 161 5.62 2.65 -12.23
C TYR A 161 4.51 1.90 -11.51
N SER A 162 3.27 2.36 -11.64
CA SER A 162 2.08 1.68 -11.11
C SER A 162 1.21 1.25 -12.28
N VAL A 163 0.90 -0.04 -12.41
CA VAL A 163 -0.03 -0.54 -13.43
C VAL A 163 -1.36 -0.81 -12.76
N MET A 164 -2.40 -0.17 -13.28
CA MET A 164 -3.77 -0.40 -12.86
C MET A 164 -4.54 -1.12 -13.97
N ALA A 165 -5.42 -2.03 -13.55
CA ALA A 165 -6.27 -2.82 -14.42
C ALA A 165 -7.75 -2.48 -14.20
N TRP A 166 -8.50 -2.39 -15.30
CA TRP A 166 -9.96 -2.45 -15.30
C TRP A 166 -10.35 -3.75 -15.98
N VAL A 167 -10.82 -4.69 -15.18
CA VAL A 167 -11.18 -6.05 -15.62
C VAL A 167 -12.67 -6.08 -15.89
N ASN A 168 -13.05 -6.48 -17.10
CA ASN A 168 -14.44 -6.60 -17.51
C ASN A 168 -14.99 -8.02 -17.22
N PRO A 169 -16.32 -8.18 -17.12
CA PRO A 169 -16.95 -9.50 -16.97
C PRO A 169 -16.70 -10.48 -18.12
N ASP A 170 -16.36 -9.99 -19.31
CA ASP A 170 -16.02 -10.83 -20.47
C ASP A 170 -14.53 -11.19 -20.53
N HIS A 171 -13.76 -10.86 -19.49
CA HIS A 171 -12.31 -11.05 -19.34
C HIS A 171 -11.43 -10.16 -20.23
N SER A 172 -12.03 -9.20 -20.97
CA SER A 172 -11.24 -8.12 -21.54
C SER A 172 -10.69 -7.20 -20.43
N VAL A 173 -9.51 -6.63 -20.64
CA VAL A 173 -8.81 -5.84 -19.61
C VAL A 173 -8.19 -4.59 -20.19
N ALA A 174 -8.45 -3.44 -19.56
CA ALA A 174 -7.64 -2.25 -19.78
C ALA A 174 -6.47 -2.23 -18.79
N TYR A 175 -5.24 -2.14 -19.29
CA TYR A 175 -4.06 -1.87 -18.46
C TYR A 175 -3.58 -0.46 -18.70
N ILE A 176 -3.39 0.29 -17.62
CA ILE A 176 -2.86 1.67 -17.67
C ILE A 176 -1.66 1.74 -16.74
N THR A 177 -0.51 2.10 -17.31
CA THR A 177 0.70 2.35 -16.54
C THR A 177 0.77 3.84 -16.21
N PHE A 178 0.93 4.15 -14.94
CA PHE A 178 1.12 5.49 -14.40
C PHE A 178 2.56 5.71 -13.96
N LEU A 179 3.03 6.96 -14.08
CA LEU A 179 4.15 7.50 -13.32
C LEU A 179 3.60 8.03 -11.99
N GLY A 180 3.99 7.39 -10.89
CA GLY A 180 3.41 7.58 -9.56
C GLY A 180 2.17 6.69 -9.33
N ILE A 181 1.90 6.37 -8.06
CA ILE A 181 0.67 5.65 -7.67
C ILE A 181 -0.51 6.59 -7.90
N LYS A 182 -1.44 6.21 -8.80
CA LYS A 182 -2.52 7.09 -9.27
C LYS A 182 -2.00 8.45 -9.76
N GLY A 183 -0.84 8.45 -10.41
CA GLY A 183 -0.22 9.67 -10.93
C GLY A 183 -0.67 9.99 -12.35
N THR A 184 0.28 10.10 -13.28
CA THR A 184 -0.01 10.46 -14.69
C THR A 184 0.20 9.29 -15.64
N VAL A 185 -0.65 9.18 -16.66
CA VAL A 185 -0.59 8.11 -17.67
C VAL A 185 0.76 8.15 -18.39
N LYS A 186 1.41 7.00 -18.46
CA LYS A 186 2.59 6.76 -19.27
C LYS A 186 2.25 5.96 -20.52
N THR A 187 1.53 4.84 -20.35
CA THR A 187 1.07 3.99 -21.44
C THR A 187 -0.28 3.37 -21.08
N PHE A 188 -1.02 2.95 -22.08
CA PHE A 188 -2.30 2.25 -21.90
C PHE A 188 -2.49 1.22 -23.02
N GLU A 189 -3.22 0.16 -22.72
CA GLU A 189 -3.62 -0.87 -23.68
C GLU A 189 -4.96 -1.47 -23.28
N PHE A 190 -5.71 -1.94 -24.28
CA PHE A 190 -6.91 -2.75 -24.07
C PHE A 190 -6.67 -4.13 -24.67
N ARG A 191 -6.86 -5.19 -23.88
CA ARG A 191 -6.68 -6.58 -24.29
C ARG A 191 -8.02 -7.29 -24.32
N GLN A 192 -8.23 -8.06 -25.37
CA GLN A 192 -9.34 -9.01 -25.46
C GLN A 192 -8.94 -10.33 -24.78
N PRO A 193 -9.91 -11.20 -24.42
CA PRO A 193 -9.65 -12.53 -23.87
C PRO A 193 -8.81 -13.41 -24.78
#